data_AF-A0A7S0L521-F1
#
_entry.id   AF-A0A7S0L521-F1
#
_cell.length_a   1.000
_cell.length_b   1.000
_cell.length_c   1.000
_cell.angle_alpha   90.00
_cell.angle_beta   90.00
_cell.angle_gamma   90.00
#
_symmetry.space_group_name_H-M   'P 1'
#
loop_
_entity.id
_entity.type
_entity.pdbx_description
1 polymer ?
#
loop_
_entity_poly.entity_id
_entity_poly.type
_entity_poly.pdbx_seq_one_letter_code
_entity_poly.pdbx_strand_id
1 'polypeptide(L)'
;MFTRRPDVIKVGTLTKEGGTRLSATFPSQRVCVLLTRKLEYYQPLTIKLHHGNEQTKLGIDLNDWNLVVHVKPGYPASAEGGLSVGDVLVGVNGDEIGDGLATELLSGSSSTSVNGVCKLRVLRPKGEVPLTSAGSRRLLRRHGGWAFAVLPNPRDVAQPRRSTFVFVAETESDAEEWITQVEAAIRSCTLLDRGRGGAGPVSLPSTADVWATLIHQ
;
A
#
# COMPACT_ATOMS: atom_id res chain seq x y z
N MET A 1 -8.19 3.49 -8.84
CA MET A 1 -7.85 3.94 -7.48
C MET A 1 -6.35 4.14 -7.27
N PHE A 2 -5.53 3.08 -7.21
CA PHE A 2 -4.06 3.24 -7.13
C PHE A 2 -3.45 3.84 -8.40
N THR A 3 -4.19 3.83 -9.50
CA THR A 3 -3.90 4.50 -10.76
C THR A 3 -3.56 6.00 -10.62
N ARG A 4 -4.09 6.68 -9.59
CA ARG A 4 -3.75 8.08 -9.29
C ARG A 4 -2.46 8.25 -8.50
N ARG A 5 -1.98 7.19 -7.85
CA ARG A 5 -0.75 7.26 -7.07
C ARG A 5 0.43 7.28 -8.04
N PRO A 6 1.37 8.24 -7.89
CA PRO A 6 2.55 8.28 -8.74
C PRO A 6 3.37 6.99 -8.60
N ASP A 7 4.08 6.65 -9.66
CA ASP A 7 5.03 5.54 -9.72
C ASP A 7 4.41 4.13 -9.63
N VAL A 8 3.08 4.00 -9.69
CA VAL A 8 2.42 2.70 -9.75
C VAL A 8 2.62 2.08 -11.14
N ILE A 9 3.24 0.91 -11.17
CA ILE A 9 3.52 0.13 -12.38
C ILE A 9 2.42 -0.90 -12.61
N LYS A 10 2.06 -1.66 -11.57
CA LYS A 10 1.06 -2.73 -11.65
C LYS A 10 0.29 -2.85 -10.34
N VAL A 11 -0.99 -3.18 -10.46
CA VAL A 11 -1.88 -3.48 -9.34
C VAL A 11 -2.57 -4.79 -9.64
N GLY A 12 -2.73 -5.65 -8.63
CA GLY A 12 -3.48 -6.88 -8.78
C GLY A 12 -3.57 -7.66 -7.48
N THR A 13 -4.30 -8.75 -7.51
CA THR A 13 -4.53 -9.58 -6.34
C THR A 13 -3.65 -10.81 -6.41
N LEU A 14 -2.81 -11.02 -5.39
CA LEU A 14 -1.94 -12.18 -5.27
C LEU A 14 -2.18 -12.88 -3.94
N THR A 15 -1.93 -14.18 -3.92
CA THR A 15 -1.90 -14.95 -2.69
C THR A 15 -0.48 -14.87 -2.12
N LYS A 16 -0.34 -14.36 -0.89
CA LYS A 16 0.96 -14.13 -0.25
C LYS A 16 1.20 -15.15 0.86
N GLU A 17 2.31 -15.88 0.78
CA GLU A 17 2.72 -16.81 1.83
C GLU A 17 3.26 -16.06 3.06
N GLY A 18 3.04 -16.62 4.24
CA GLY A 18 3.67 -16.14 5.45
C GLY A 18 5.16 -16.51 5.52
N GLY A 19 5.96 -15.68 6.21
CA GLY A 19 7.42 -15.85 6.28
C GLY A 19 7.91 -16.98 7.19
N THR A 20 7.03 -17.62 7.96
CA THR A 20 7.34 -18.79 8.80
C THR A 20 6.70 -20.05 8.21
N ARG A 21 7.25 -21.23 8.52
CA ARG A 21 6.67 -22.51 8.09
C ARG A 21 5.18 -22.63 8.41
N LEU A 22 4.77 -22.23 9.61
CA LEU A 22 3.38 -22.32 10.04
C LEU A 22 2.48 -21.37 9.24
N SER A 23 2.96 -20.15 8.99
CA SER A 23 2.22 -19.14 8.23
C SER A 23 2.23 -19.37 6.70
N ALA A 24 3.15 -20.19 6.19
CA ALA A 24 3.17 -20.59 4.79
C ALA A 24 2.01 -21.54 4.46
N THR A 25 1.56 -22.34 5.44
CA THR A 25 0.41 -23.25 5.30
C THR A 25 -0.92 -22.51 5.14
N PHE A 26 -0.99 -21.26 5.58
CA PHE A 26 -2.19 -20.42 5.52
C PHE A 26 -1.90 -19.18 4.68
N PRO A 27 -1.75 -19.35 3.36
CA PRO A 27 -1.50 -18.22 2.49
C PRO A 27 -2.75 -17.34 2.48
N SER A 28 -2.54 -16.06 2.19
CA SER A 28 -3.61 -15.07 2.35
C SER A 28 -3.67 -14.14 1.16
N GLN A 29 -4.88 -13.87 0.69
CA GLN A 29 -5.10 -12.99 -0.45
C GLN A 29 -4.70 -11.55 -0.07
N ARG A 30 -3.94 -10.89 -0.95
CA ARG A 30 -3.45 -9.53 -0.77
C ARG A 30 -3.62 -8.76 -2.06
N VAL A 31 -4.01 -7.50 -1.93
CA VAL A 31 -3.87 -6.55 -3.04
C VAL A 31 -2.42 -6.10 -3.05
N CYS A 32 -1.73 -6.37 -4.14
CA CYS A 32 -0.33 -6.02 -4.32
C CYS A 32 -0.24 -4.81 -5.27
N VAL A 33 0.64 -3.88 -4.92
CA VAL A 33 0.89 -2.66 -5.69
C VAL A 33 2.39 -2.58 -5.95
N LEU A 34 2.78 -2.79 -7.20
CA LEU A 34 4.15 -2.64 -7.66
C LEU A 34 4.41 -1.17 -7.95
N LEU A 35 5.36 -0.59 -7.24
CA LEU A 35 5.91 0.74 -7.50
C LEU A 35 7.33 0.63 -8.03
N THR A 36 7.87 1.73 -8.58
CA THR A 36 9.23 1.77 -9.11
C THR A 36 10.29 1.22 -8.15
N ARG A 37 10.19 1.50 -6.85
CA ARG A 37 11.22 1.16 -5.85
C ARG A 37 10.81 0.12 -4.82
N LYS A 38 9.55 -0.29 -4.80
CA LYS A 38 9.03 -1.24 -3.81
C LYS A 38 7.79 -1.96 -4.30
N LEU A 39 7.55 -3.14 -3.76
CA LEU A 39 6.30 -3.88 -3.88
C LEU A 39 5.55 -3.82 -2.56
N GLU A 40 4.41 -3.15 -2.53
CA GLU A 40 3.55 -3.06 -1.35
C GLU A 40 2.44 -4.11 -1.41
N TYR A 41 1.97 -4.55 -0.24
CA TYR A 41 0.84 -5.46 -0.17
C TYR A 41 -0.11 -5.12 0.98
N TYR A 42 -1.40 -5.23 0.68
CA TYR A 42 -2.49 -4.76 1.51
C TYR A 42 -3.47 -5.89 1.83
N GLN A 43 -4.07 -5.85 3.01
CA GLN A 43 -5.18 -6.69 3.39
C GLN A 43 -6.51 -5.95 3.11
N PRO A 44 -7.40 -6.51 2.29
CA PRO A 44 -8.77 -6.01 2.19
C PRO A 44 -9.52 -6.19 3.50
N LEU A 45 -10.21 -5.14 3.94
CA LEU A 45 -11.05 -5.13 5.14
C LEU A 45 -12.37 -4.41 4.85
N THR A 46 -13.41 -4.82 5.56
CA THR A 46 -14.68 -4.09 5.62
C THR A 46 -14.86 -3.56 7.03
N ILE A 47 -14.95 -2.24 7.17
CA ILE A 47 -15.15 -1.53 8.43
C ILE A 47 -16.60 -1.04 8.45
N LYS A 48 -17.26 -1.19 9.60
CA LYS A 48 -18.59 -0.62 9.85
C LYS A 48 -18.42 0.52 10.83
N LEU A 49 -18.91 1.70 10.47
CA LEU A 49 -18.91 2.87 11.33
C LEU A 49 -20.36 3.23 11.63
N HIS A 50 -20.67 3.33 12.91
CA HIS A 50 -21.95 3.84 13.37
C HIS A 50 -21.84 5.36 13.47
N HIS A 51 -22.74 6.08 12.80
CA HIS A 51 -22.88 7.51 12.96
C HIS A 51 -24.32 7.84 13.36
N GLY A 52 -24.49 8.94 14.08
CA GLY A 52 -25.82 9.40 14.49
C GLY A 52 -26.71 9.72 13.28
N ASN A 53 -28.00 9.89 13.53
CA ASN A 53 -29.02 10.16 12.50
C ASN A 53 -28.80 11.48 11.72
N GLU A 54 -27.85 12.30 12.15
CA GLU A 54 -27.46 13.53 11.47
C GLU A 54 -26.30 13.30 10.50
N GLN A 55 -26.07 14.24 9.58
CA GLN A 55 -24.96 14.29 8.62
C GLN A 55 -23.59 14.46 9.31
N THR A 56 -23.33 13.75 10.41
CA THR A 56 -22.04 13.70 11.08
C THR A 56 -20.99 13.16 10.13
N LYS A 57 -20.01 14.00 9.81
CA LYS A 57 -18.82 13.62 9.06
C LYS A 57 -18.13 12.46 9.78
N LEU A 58 -17.55 11.51 9.03
CA LEU A 58 -16.84 10.35 9.60
C LEU A 58 -15.60 10.75 10.43
N GLY A 59 -15.06 11.97 10.21
CA GLY A 59 -13.89 12.48 10.90
C GLY A 59 -12.58 11.92 10.36
N ILE A 60 -12.46 11.80 9.04
CA ILE A 60 -11.25 11.32 8.37
C ILE A 60 -10.78 12.38 7.38
N ASP A 61 -9.46 12.53 7.25
CA ASP A 61 -8.86 13.32 6.18
C ASP A 61 -8.17 12.36 5.21
N LEU A 62 -8.39 12.59 3.91
CA LEU A 62 -7.90 11.76 2.82
C LEU A 62 -6.98 12.59 1.90
N ASN A 63 -6.01 11.96 1.27
CA ASN A 63 -5.24 12.57 0.19
C ASN A 63 -5.82 12.26 -1.20
N ASP A 64 -5.11 12.67 -2.26
CA ASP A 64 -5.55 12.59 -3.67
C ASP A 64 -5.72 11.18 -4.24
N TRP A 65 -5.33 10.14 -3.48
CA TRP A 65 -5.56 8.74 -3.83
C TRP A 65 -6.29 7.98 -2.71
N ASN A 66 -7.04 8.71 -1.89
CA ASN A 66 -7.91 8.22 -0.82
C ASN A 66 -7.17 7.44 0.30
N LEU A 67 -5.89 7.76 0.54
CA LEU A 67 -5.18 7.32 1.73
C LEU A 67 -5.68 8.10 2.95
N VAL A 68 -6.02 7.40 4.02
CA VAL A 68 -6.32 7.99 5.33
C VAL A 68 -5.04 8.57 5.90
N VAL A 69 -4.91 9.90 5.91
CA VAL A 69 -3.75 10.60 6.46
C VAL A 69 -3.97 11.02 7.92
N HIS A 70 -5.23 11.16 8.33
CA HIS A 70 -5.59 11.57 9.68
C HIS A 70 -6.99 11.07 10.07
N VAL A 71 -7.14 10.71 11.34
CA VAL A 71 -8.42 10.29 11.95
C VAL A 71 -8.68 11.20 13.15
N LYS A 72 -9.75 11.98 13.09
CA LYS A 72 -10.09 13.04 14.06
C LYS A 72 -10.63 12.42 15.35
N PRO A 73 -10.03 12.73 16.52
CA PRO A 73 -10.56 12.29 17.81
C PRO A 73 -12.01 12.74 18.04
N GLY A 74 -12.82 11.90 18.67
CA GLY A 74 -14.23 12.20 18.99
C GLY A 74 -15.23 12.02 17.84
N TYR A 75 -14.77 11.64 16.65
CA TYR A 75 -15.62 11.33 15.50
C TYR A 75 -15.83 9.81 15.32
N PRO A 76 -16.83 9.36 14.54
CA PRO A 76 -17.14 7.94 14.33
C PRO A 76 -15.94 7.07 13.95
N ALA A 77 -15.07 7.54 13.05
CA ALA A 77 -13.90 6.77 12.63
C ALA A 77 -12.89 6.52 13.77
N SER A 78 -12.76 7.48 14.70
CA SER A 78 -11.91 7.33 15.89
C SER A 78 -12.60 6.52 16.99
N ALA A 79 -13.89 6.74 17.21
CA ALA A 79 -14.63 6.14 18.32
C ALA A 79 -14.74 4.61 18.19
N GLU A 80 -14.97 4.13 16.97
CA GLU A 80 -15.07 2.69 16.68
C GLU A 80 -13.69 2.01 16.58
N GLY A 81 -12.62 2.79 16.37
CA GLY A 81 -11.24 2.28 16.24
C GLY A 81 -11.00 1.36 15.04
N GLY A 82 -11.99 1.18 14.15
CA GLY A 82 -11.90 0.25 13.02
C GLY A 82 -10.98 0.76 11.90
N LEU A 83 -10.90 2.08 11.70
CA LEU A 83 -10.09 2.72 10.66
C LEU A 83 -8.76 3.21 11.23
N SER A 84 -7.70 3.19 10.44
CA SER A 84 -6.37 3.63 10.86
C SER A 84 -5.69 4.49 9.81
N VAL A 85 -4.81 5.38 10.25
CA VAL A 85 -3.91 6.11 9.34
C VAL A 85 -3.10 5.11 8.52
N GLY A 86 -3.01 5.34 7.22
CA GLY A 86 -2.38 4.44 6.26
C GLY A 86 -3.35 3.49 5.54
N ASP A 87 -4.61 3.37 6.00
CA ASP A 87 -5.63 2.64 5.25
C ASP A 87 -5.99 3.37 3.94
N VAL A 88 -6.30 2.61 2.90
CA VAL A 88 -6.67 3.16 1.58
C VAL A 88 -8.13 2.83 1.31
N LEU A 89 -8.98 3.85 1.18
CA LEU A 89 -10.43 3.68 1.11
C LEU A 89 -10.91 3.32 -0.30
N VAL A 90 -11.24 2.05 -0.57
CA VAL A 90 -11.60 1.54 -1.91
C VAL A 90 -13.11 1.52 -2.21
N GLY A 91 -13.96 1.64 -1.20
CA GLY A 91 -15.41 1.57 -1.38
C GLY A 91 -16.21 2.10 -0.19
N VAL A 92 -17.43 2.54 -0.46
CA VAL A 92 -18.38 3.06 0.54
C VAL A 92 -19.76 2.47 0.27
N ASN A 93 -20.39 1.90 1.29
CA ASN A 93 -21.74 1.33 1.25
C ASN A 93 -22.02 0.29 0.15
N GLY A 94 -20.98 -0.35 -0.37
CA GLY A 94 -21.07 -1.33 -1.46
C GLY A 94 -20.64 -0.76 -2.81
N ASP A 95 -20.60 0.55 -2.95
CA ASP A 95 -20.11 1.22 -4.14
C ASP A 95 -18.58 1.26 -4.15
N GLU A 96 -18.00 0.94 -5.30
CA GLU A 96 -16.56 1.07 -5.51
C GLU A 96 -16.21 2.50 -5.91
N ILE A 97 -15.12 3.02 -5.34
CA ILE A 97 -14.68 4.40 -5.64
C ILE A 97 -14.05 4.50 -7.03
N GLY A 98 -13.57 3.37 -7.57
CA GLY A 98 -12.93 3.31 -8.88
C GLY A 98 -11.75 4.28 -8.97
N ASP A 99 -11.79 5.16 -9.97
CA ASP A 99 -10.79 6.21 -10.17
C ASP A 99 -11.22 7.57 -9.62
N GLY A 100 -12.33 7.67 -8.88
CA GLY A 100 -12.81 8.90 -8.26
C GLY A 100 -12.15 9.23 -6.92
N LEU A 101 -12.53 10.38 -6.34
CA LEU A 101 -12.20 10.72 -4.96
C LEU A 101 -13.30 10.21 -4.02
N ALA A 102 -12.90 9.62 -2.91
CA ALA A 102 -13.82 9.13 -1.91
C ALA A 102 -14.65 10.26 -1.29
N THR A 103 -14.12 11.48 -1.25
CA THR A 103 -14.83 12.66 -0.76
C THR A 103 -16.11 12.94 -1.54
N GLU A 104 -16.15 12.63 -2.84
CA GLU A 104 -17.34 12.79 -3.67
C GLU A 104 -18.44 11.80 -3.27
N LEU A 105 -18.07 10.54 -3.02
CA LEU A 105 -19.01 9.50 -2.58
C LEU A 105 -19.44 9.66 -1.11
N LEU A 106 -18.56 10.19 -0.27
CA LEU A 106 -18.86 10.50 1.13
C LEU A 106 -19.74 11.75 1.28
N SER A 107 -19.70 12.66 0.30
CA SER A 107 -20.53 13.88 0.30
C SER A 107 -21.84 13.71 -0.48
N GLY A 108 -21.90 12.74 -1.40
CA GLY A 108 -23.06 12.44 -2.22
C GLY A 108 -24.08 11.53 -1.54
N SER A 109 -25.29 11.46 -2.11
CA SER A 109 -26.44 10.69 -1.62
C SER A 109 -26.17 9.19 -1.42
N SER A 110 -25.12 8.63 -2.03
CA SER A 110 -24.64 7.24 -1.82
C SER A 110 -24.10 6.98 -0.40
N SER A 111 -23.90 8.04 0.38
CA SER A 111 -23.66 7.97 1.82
C SER A 111 -24.92 7.64 2.62
N THR A 112 -26.04 7.25 1.98
CA THR A 112 -27.28 6.82 2.66
C THR A 112 -26.98 5.58 3.49
N SER A 113 -26.55 5.84 4.72
CA SER A 113 -26.34 4.81 5.71
C SER A 113 -27.68 4.12 5.93
N VAL A 114 -27.70 2.80 5.79
CA VAL A 114 -28.85 2.02 6.18
C VAL A 114 -28.79 1.90 7.70
N ASN A 115 -29.72 2.54 8.40
CA ASN A 115 -29.84 2.53 9.87
C ASN A 115 -28.65 3.16 10.62
N GLY A 116 -28.06 4.24 10.13
CA GLY A 116 -26.93 4.92 10.79
C GLY A 116 -25.59 4.19 10.61
N VAL A 117 -25.51 3.18 9.74
CA VAL A 117 -24.29 2.39 9.53
C VAL A 117 -23.67 2.69 8.17
N CYS A 118 -22.47 3.25 8.19
CA CYS A 118 -21.62 3.42 7.01
C CYS A 118 -20.66 2.23 6.89
N LYS A 119 -20.68 1.52 5.76
CA LYS A 119 -19.77 0.39 5.49
C LYS A 119 -18.63 0.88 4.59
N LEU A 120 -17.41 0.87 5.10
CA LEU A 120 -16.22 1.21 4.32
C LEU A 120 -15.49 -0.06 3.90
N ARG A 121 -15.10 -0.15 2.63
CA ARG A 121 -14.12 -1.14 2.17
C ARG A 121 -12.77 -0.44 2.12
N VAL A 122 -11.77 -0.99 2.80
CA VAL A 122 -10.42 -0.42 2.85
C VAL A 122 -9.36 -1.45 2.54
N LEU A 123 -8.19 -0.98 2.13
CA LEU A 123 -6.97 -1.75 2.00
C LEU A 123 -6.01 -1.32 3.10
N ARG A 124 -5.76 -2.22 4.06
CA ARG A 124 -4.85 -1.97 5.18
C ARG A 124 -3.43 -2.40 4.83
N PRO A 125 -2.40 -1.54 4.97
CA PRO A 125 -1.03 -1.91 4.68
C PRO A 125 -0.58 -3.06 5.59
N LYS A 126 0.08 -4.06 5.02
CA LYS A 126 0.65 -5.20 5.77
C LYS A 126 2.16 -5.29 5.66
N GLY A 127 2.73 -4.66 4.65
CA GLY A 127 4.16 -4.51 4.50
C GLY A 127 4.53 -4.15 3.08
N GLU A 128 5.84 -4.02 2.89
CA GLU A 128 6.46 -3.70 1.63
C GLU A 128 7.73 -4.54 1.45
N VAL A 129 8.13 -4.68 0.19
CA VAL A 129 9.37 -5.34 -0.21
C VAL A 129 10.19 -4.29 -0.99
N PRO A 130 11.29 -3.78 -0.44
CA PRO A 130 12.16 -2.87 -1.18
C PRO A 130 12.74 -3.62 -2.39
N LEU A 131 12.77 -2.95 -3.54
CA LEU A 131 13.28 -3.52 -4.79
C LEU A 131 14.71 -3.08 -5.12
N THR A 132 15.23 -2.10 -4.39
CA THR A 132 16.64 -1.70 -4.49
C THR A 132 17.53 -2.90 -4.20
N SER A 133 18.39 -3.25 -5.16
CA SER A 133 19.29 -4.41 -5.08
C SER A 133 18.59 -5.75 -4.76
N ALA A 134 17.28 -5.85 -5.00
CA ALA A 134 16.54 -7.09 -4.80
C ALA A 134 16.80 -8.09 -5.94
N GLY A 135 16.57 -9.37 -5.66
CA GLY A 135 16.42 -10.41 -6.69
C GLY A 135 14.97 -10.84 -6.84
N SER A 136 14.65 -11.45 -7.97
CA SER A 136 13.41 -12.20 -8.19
C SER A 136 13.75 -13.65 -8.57
N ARG A 137 12.82 -14.57 -8.33
CA ARG A 137 12.97 -15.97 -8.75
C ARG A 137 11.62 -16.62 -9.02
N ARG A 138 11.46 -17.24 -10.20
CA ARG A 138 10.32 -18.14 -10.47
C ARG A 138 10.41 -19.38 -9.58
N LEU A 139 9.29 -19.80 -9.03
CA LEU A 139 9.19 -21.00 -8.21
C LEU A 139 8.30 -22.05 -8.89
N LEU A 140 8.35 -23.27 -8.37
CA LEU A 140 7.35 -24.30 -8.70
C LEU A 140 5.96 -23.87 -8.25
N ARG A 141 4.92 -24.49 -8.80
CA ARG A 141 3.53 -24.26 -8.39
C ARG A 141 3.35 -24.45 -6.89
N ARG A 142 2.54 -23.58 -6.27
CA ARG A 142 2.22 -23.61 -4.84
C ARG A 142 0.76 -23.26 -4.63
N HIS A 143 0.11 -23.92 -3.68
CA HIS A 143 -1.29 -23.67 -3.33
C HIS A 143 -2.23 -23.67 -4.56
N GLY A 144 -1.96 -24.53 -5.55
CA GLY A 144 -2.72 -24.59 -6.80
C GLY A 144 -2.39 -23.50 -7.83
N GLY A 145 -1.61 -22.47 -7.49
CA GLY A 145 -1.24 -21.38 -8.37
C GLY A 145 0.22 -21.39 -8.81
N TRP A 146 0.63 -20.30 -9.48
CA TRP A 146 1.97 -20.09 -10.03
C TRP A 146 2.74 -19.11 -9.17
N ALA A 147 3.88 -19.55 -8.64
CA ALA A 147 4.57 -18.83 -7.59
C ALA A 147 5.86 -18.15 -8.06
N PHE A 148 6.17 -17.01 -7.44
CA PHE A 148 7.45 -16.34 -7.57
C PHE A 148 7.89 -15.77 -6.22
N ALA A 149 9.19 -15.57 -6.07
CA ALA A 149 9.79 -14.96 -4.90
C ALA A 149 10.44 -13.63 -5.25
N VAL A 150 10.33 -12.68 -4.32
CA VAL A 150 11.15 -11.47 -4.27
C VAL A 150 12.09 -11.57 -3.08
N LEU A 151 13.38 -11.38 -3.33
CA LEU A 151 14.47 -11.50 -2.37
C LEU A 151 15.09 -10.11 -2.17
N PRO A 152 14.58 -9.30 -1.23
CA PRO A 152 15.16 -7.99 -0.96
C PRO A 152 16.58 -8.11 -0.41
N ASN A 153 17.38 -7.06 -0.60
CA ASN A 153 18.68 -6.96 0.06
C ASN A 153 18.47 -6.92 1.59
N PRO A 154 19.13 -7.80 2.38
CA PRO A 154 18.95 -7.84 3.83
C PRO A 154 19.22 -6.52 4.55
N ARG A 155 20.04 -5.63 3.95
CA ARG A 155 20.34 -4.30 4.50
C ARG A 155 19.16 -3.32 4.39
N ASP A 156 18.27 -3.55 3.44
CA ASP A 156 17.18 -2.62 3.12
C ASP A 156 15.85 -3.01 3.80
N VAL A 157 15.80 -4.17 4.47
CA VAL A 157 14.58 -4.66 5.12
C VAL A 157 14.59 -4.28 6.60
N ALA A 158 13.57 -3.52 7.03
CA ALA A 158 13.38 -3.17 8.45
C ALA A 158 13.26 -4.40 9.38
N GLN A 159 12.84 -5.55 8.84
CA GLN A 159 12.73 -6.83 9.53
C GLN A 159 13.70 -7.86 8.93
N PRO A 160 14.93 -8.02 9.47
CA PRO A 160 15.95 -8.88 8.88
C PRO A 160 15.59 -10.38 8.85
N ARG A 161 14.53 -10.78 9.56
CA ARG A 161 14.06 -12.18 9.60
C ARG A 161 13.34 -12.65 8.33
N ARG A 162 12.99 -11.75 7.40
CA ARG A 162 12.31 -12.11 6.15
C ARG A 162 13.22 -11.86 4.96
N SER A 163 13.98 -12.87 4.58
CA SER A 163 14.84 -12.83 3.39
C SER A 163 14.09 -13.08 2.07
N THR A 164 12.86 -13.59 2.15
CA THR A 164 12.12 -14.07 0.98
C THR A 164 10.63 -13.78 1.12
N PHE A 165 10.05 -13.19 0.10
CA PHE A 165 8.62 -12.93 -0.01
C PHE A 165 8.06 -13.74 -1.18
N VAL A 166 7.18 -14.69 -0.88
CA VAL A 166 6.58 -15.57 -1.89
C VAL A 166 5.16 -15.11 -2.19
N PHE A 167 4.90 -14.94 -3.48
CA PHE A 167 3.59 -14.58 -4.03
C PHE A 167 3.15 -15.65 -5.02
N VAL A 168 1.85 -15.88 -5.07
CA VAL A 168 1.21 -16.89 -5.90
C VAL A 168 0.11 -16.21 -6.70
N ALA A 169 0.24 -16.23 -8.02
CA ALA A 169 -0.80 -15.82 -8.95
C ALA A 169 -1.71 -17.01 -9.30
N GLU A 170 -2.94 -16.70 -9.71
CA GLU A 170 -3.93 -17.73 -10.07
C GLU A 170 -3.54 -18.44 -11.38
N THR A 171 -3.09 -17.66 -12.38
CA THR A 171 -2.73 -18.17 -13.71
C THR A 171 -1.23 -18.05 -13.98
N GLU A 172 -0.74 -18.83 -14.93
CA GLU A 172 0.67 -18.77 -15.33
C GLU A 172 1.00 -17.43 -15.99
N SER A 173 0.13 -16.98 -16.89
CA SER A 173 0.30 -15.72 -17.61
C SER A 173 0.36 -14.52 -16.66
N ASP A 174 -0.50 -14.47 -15.63
CA ASP A 174 -0.44 -13.41 -14.62
C ASP A 174 0.86 -13.49 -13.80
N ALA A 175 1.32 -14.69 -13.41
CA ALA A 175 2.60 -14.85 -12.74
C ALA A 175 3.78 -14.35 -13.59
N GLU A 176 3.80 -14.68 -14.89
CA GLU A 176 4.85 -14.25 -15.82
C GLU A 176 4.86 -12.74 -16.02
N GLU A 177 3.67 -12.13 -16.11
CA GLU A 177 3.54 -10.68 -16.17
C GLU A 177 4.08 -10.01 -14.89
N TRP A 178 3.71 -10.50 -13.71
CA TRP A 178 4.22 -10.02 -12.44
C TRP A 178 5.74 -10.15 -12.33
N ILE A 179 6.31 -11.31 -12.67
CA ILE A 179 7.76 -11.53 -12.66
C ILE A 179 8.46 -10.53 -13.57
N THR A 180 7.98 -10.38 -14.80
CA THR A 180 8.56 -9.47 -15.80
C THR A 180 8.57 -8.03 -15.32
N GLN A 181 7.45 -7.57 -14.75
CA GLN A 181 7.32 -6.20 -14.23
C GLN A 181 8.17 -5.96 -12.98
N VAL A 182 8.24 -6.92 -12.06
CA VAL A 182 9.10 -6.83 -10.87
C VAL A 182 10.56 -6.76 -11.27
N GLU A 183 11.00 -7.61 -12.21
CA GLU A 183 12.37 -7.60 -12.72
C GLU A 183 12.72 -6.29 -13.42
N ALA A 184 11.79 -5.73 -14.20
CA ALA A 184 11.96 -4.42 -14.80
C ALA A 184 12.14 -3.32 -13.74
N ALA A 185 11.31 -3.32 -12.68
CA ALA A 185 11.42 -2.37 -11.57
C ALA A 185 12.75 -2.49 -10.80
N ILE A 186 13.22 -3.72 -10.54
CA ILE A 186 14.53 -3.99 -9.91
C ILE A 186 15.68 -3.43 -10.76
N ARG A 187 15.66 -3.69 -12.08
CA ARG A 187 16.66 -3.15 -13.01
C ARG A 187 16.66 -1.63 -13.02
N SER A 188 15.49 -1.00 -13.05
CA SER A 188 15.34 0.46 -12.99
C SER A 188 15.93 1.05 -11.71
N CYS A 189 15.73 0.42 -10.54
CA CYS A 189 16.35 0.86 -9.29
C CYS A 189 17.88 0.86 -9.37
N THR A 190 18.44 -0.21 -9.95
CA THR A 190 19.89 -0.40 -10.06
C THR A 190 20.54 0.69 -10.93
N LEU A 191 19.85 1.14 -11.99
CA LEU A 191 20.33 2.22 -12.85
C LEU A 191 20.31 3.58 -12.14
N LEU A 192 19.25 3.86 -11.37
CA LEU A 192 19.10 5.13 -10.64
C LEU A 192 20.18 5.31 -9.57
N ASP A 193 20.57 4.22 -8.88
CA ASP A 193 21.57 4.30 -7.82
C ASP A 193 22.99 4.50 -8.37
N ARG A 194 23.31 3.95 -9.55
CA ARG A 194 24.59 4.19 -10.23
C ARG A 194 24.77 5.66 -10.65
N GLY A 195 23.68 6.33 -11.02
CA GLY A 195 23.70 7.74 -11.40
C GLY A 195 24.02 8.70 -10.23
N ARG A 196 23.82 8.27 -8.98
CA ARG A 196 24.13 9.09 -7.79
C ARG A 196 25.56 8.91 -7.28
N GLY A 197 26.27 7.87 -7.70
CA GLY A 197 27.60 7.51 -7.18
C GLY A 197 28.79 8.34 -7.69
N GLY A 198 28.55 9.39 -8.48
CA GLY A 198 29.62 10.23 -9.06
C GLY A 198 29.87 11.57 -8.34
N ALA A 199 29.01 11.98 -7.42
CA ALA A 199 29.26 13.11 -6.54
C ALA A 199 29.55 12.55 -5.15
N GLY A 200 30.72 12.86 -4.58
CA GLY A 200 31.01 12.57 -3.17
C GLY A 200 29.89 13.09 -2.26
N PRO A 201 29.84 12.66 -0.99
CA PRO A 201 28.79 13.09 -0.06
C PRO A 201 28.72 14.62 -0.04
N VAL A 202 27.71 15.18 -0.70
CA VAL A 202 27.34 16.58 -0.52
C VAL A 202 26.80 16.62 0.90
N SER A 203 27.62 17.14 1.82
CA SER A 203 27.20 17.49 3.16
C SER A 203 25.99 18.42 3.02
N LEU A 204 24.78 17.88 3.20
CA LEU A 204 23.62 18.72 3.40
C LEU A 204 23.86 19.52 4.68
N PRO A 205 23.70 20.85 4.66
CA PRO A 205 23.74 21.62 5.89
C PRO A 205 22.72 21.03 6.87
N SER A 206 23.14 20.93 8.13
CA SER A 206 22.27 20.55 9.23
C SER A 206 20.97 21.38 9.18
N THR A 207 19.83 20.77 9.48
CA THR A 207 18.54 21.47 9.62
C THR A 207 18.57 22.61 10.66
N ALA A 208 19.64 22.73 11.44
CA ALA A 208 19.91 23.87 12.31
C ALA A 208 20.28 25.18 11.55
N ASP A 209 20.80 25.10 10.31
CA ASP A 209 21.32 26.27 9.59
C ASP A 209 20.29 26.97 8.67
N VAL A 210 19.09 26.39 8.50
CA VAL A 210 18.07 26.92 7.57
C VAL A 210 17.16 27.96 8.21
N TRP A 211 17.14 28.07 9.54
CA TRP A 211 16.24 29.01 10.25
C TRP A 211 16.87 30.39 10.57
N ALA A 212 18.14 30.62 10.26
CA ALA A 212 18.83 31.88 10.59
C ALA A 212 18.69 32.98 9.51
N THR A 213 18.15 32.69 8.32
CA THR A 213 18.18 33.64 7.19
C THR A 213 16.81 34.20 6.80
N LEU A 214 15.84 34.21 7.72
CA LEU A 214 14.46 34.65 7.43
C LEU A 214 13.87 35.62 8.48
N ILE A 215 14.72 36.39 9.18
CA ILE A 215 14.28 37.42 10.16
C ILE A 215 14.79 38.85 9.84
N HIS A 216 15.46 39.08 8.71
CA HIS A 216 15.84 40.45 8.31
C HIS A 216 15.58 40.75 6.82
N GLN A 217 14.31 40.71 6.42
CA GLN A 217 13.77 41.57 5.35
C GLN A 217 12.32 41.95 5.67
#